data_AF-A0A2V9HHZ3-F1
#
_entry.id   AF-A0A2V9HHZ3-F1
#
_cell.length_a   1.000
_cell.length_b   1.000
_cell.length_c   1.000
_cell.angle_alpha   90.00
_cell.angle_beta   90.00
_cell.angle_gamma   90.00
#
_symmetry.space_group_name_H-M   'P 1'
#
loop_
_entity.id
_entity.type
_entity.pdbx_description
1 polymer ?
#
loop_
_entity_poly.entity_id
_entity_poly.type
_entity_poly.pdbx_seq_one_letter_code
_entity_poly.pdbx_strand_id
1 'polypeptide(L)' 'MTEDQEKFALHLINNPPPGSELAKAKEYGVDLTLFISTLRRSPTERARSLSEGARIFQITKQTHLSEK' A
#
# COMPACT_ATOMS: atom_id res chain seq x y z
N MET A 1 11.50 -4.68 -9.01
CA MET A 1 11.21 -3.48 -9.80
C MET A 1 12.51 -2.74 -10.06
N THR A 2 12.76 -2.28 -11.28
CA THR A 2 13.91 -1.42 -11.57
C THR A 2 13.62 0.04 -11.21
N GLU A 3 14.65 0.88 -11.12
CA GLU A 3 14.48 2.32 -10.82
C GLU A 3 13.63 3.04 -11.88
N ASP A 4 13.77 2.69 -13.16
CA ASP A 4 13.00 3.32 -14.24
C ASP A 4 11.52 2.93 -14.18
N GLN A 5 11.24 1.67 -13.84
CA GLN A 5 9.87 1.21 -13.61
C GLN A 5 9.24 1.93 -12.42
N GLU A 6 10.00 2.18 -11.36
CA GLU A 6 9.55 2.94 -10.19
C GLU A 6 9.21 4.38 -10.55
N LYS A 7 10.10 5.07 -11.26
CA LYS A 7 9.86 6.45 -11.74
C LYS A 7 8.62 6.52 -12.62
N PHE A 8 8.44 5.55 -13.52
CA PHE A 8 7.28 5.49 -14.40
C PHE A 8 5.97 5.25 -13.60
N ALA A 9 5.98 4.32 -12.65
CA ALA A 9 4.82 4.08 -11.78
C ALA A 9 4.45 5.31 -10.94
N LEU A 10 5.44 5.99 -10.36
CA LEU A 10 5.24 7.25 -9.63
C LEU A 10 4.64 8.34 -10.52
N HIS A 11 5.13 8.46 -11.76
CA HIS A 11 4.59 9.42 -12.71
C HIS A 11 3.11 9.16 -13.01
N LEU A 12 2.72 7.91 -13.27
CA LEU A 12 1.33 7.52 -13.52
C LEU A 12 0.42 7.72 -12.30
N ILE A 13 0.89 7.42 -11.09
CA ILE A 13 0.11 7.62 -9.86
C ILE A 13 -0.15 9.11 -9.62
N ASN A 14 0.87 9.95 -9.82
CA ASN A 14 0.74 11.39 -9.63
C ASN A 14 -0.09 12.07 -10.74
N ASN A 15 0.02 11.55 -11.97
CA ASN A 15 -0.64 12.06 -13.17
C ASN A 15 -1.46 10.95 -13.84
N PRO A 16 -2.56 10.50 -13.20
CA PRO A 16 -3.34 9.40 -13.72
C PRO A 16 -4.00 9.80 -15.04
N PRO A 17 -3.96 8.94 -16.07
CA PRO A 17 -4.69 9.18 -17.31
C PRO A 17 -6.19 9.38 -17.02
N PRO A 18 -6.86 10.36 -17.65
CA PRO A 18 -8.29 10.59 -17.44
C PRO A 18 -9.12 9.33 -17.72
N GLY A 19 -10.07 9.02 -16.82
CA GLY A 19 -10.95 7.85 -16.93
C GLY A 19 -10.33 6.50 -16.56
N SER A 20 -9.03 6.46 -16.21
CA SER A 20 -8.37 5.24 -15.75
C SER A 20 -8.76 4.83 -14.33
N GLU A 21 -8.50 3.57 -13.96
CA GLU A 21 -8.66 3.09 -12.58
C GLU A 21 -7.74 3.83 -11.60
N LEU A 22 -6.58 4.33 -12.06
CA LEU A 22 -5.70 5.17 -11.25
C LEU A 22 -6.37 6.52 -10.92
N ALA A 23 -7.10 7.09 -11.88
CA ALA A 23 -7.86 8.32 -11.66
C ALA A 23 -8.98 8.09 -10.64
N LYS A 24 -9.74 6.99 -10.77
CA LYS A 24 -10.78 6.60 -9.81
C LYS A 24 -10.22 6.36 -8.41
N ALA A 25 -9.11 5.63 -8.29
CA ALA A 25 -8.46 5.38 -7.00
C ALA A 25 -8.12 6.69 -6.27
N LYS A 26 -7.63 7.71 -7.01
CA LYS A 26 -7.36 9.04 -6.47
C LYS A 26 -8.64 9.74 -5.99
N GLU A 27 -9.73 9.65 -6.73
CA GLU A 27 -11.04 10.19 -6.33
C GLU A 27 -11.60 9.52 -5.05
N TYR A 28 -11.38 8.22 -4.88
CA TYR A 28 -11.77 7.47 -3.67
C TYR A 28 -10.79 7.62 -2.50
N GLY A 29 -9.70 8.38 -2.65
CA GLY A 29 -8.69 8.56 -1.60
C GLY A 29 -7.84 7.32 -1.33
N VAL A 30 -7.74 6.41 -2.30
CA VAL A 30 -6.87 5.22 -2.21
C VAL A 30 -5.42 5.65 -2.45
N ASP A 31 -4.57 5.49 -1.44
CA ASP A 31 -3.13 5.78 -1.57
C ASP A 31 -2.42 4.67 -2.35
N LEU A 32 -2.17 4.94 -3.64
CA LEU A 32 -1.48 4.01 -4.52
C LEU A 32 0.04 3.99 -4.33
N THR A 33 0.63 4.95 -3.60
CA THR A 33 2.08 4.97 -3.36
C THR A 33 2.54 3.78 -2.51
N LEU A 34 1.65 3.28 -1.62
CA LEU A 34 1.88 2.05 -0.86
C LEU A 34 2.08 0.81 -1.75
N PHE A 35 1.46 0.78 -2.94
CA PHE A 35 1.66 -0.33 -3.88
C PHE A 35 3.09 -0.37 -4.42
N ILE A 36 3.73 0.79 -4.63
CA ILE A 36 5.14 0.85 -5.05
C ILE A 36 6.03 0.17 -4.01
N SER A 37 5.83 0.48 -2.72
CA SER A 37 6.59 -0.17 -1.64
C SER A 37 6.42 -1.69 -1.65
N THR A 38 5.23 -2.18 -2.01
CA THR A 38 4.93 -3.62 -2.13
C THR A 38 5.62 -4.24 -3.34
N LEU A 39 5.70 -3.53 -4.48
CA LEU A 39 6.36 -4.00 -5.70
C LEU A 39 7.90 -4.04 -5.58
N ARG A 40 8.49 -3.31 -4.62
CA ARG A 40 9.93 -3.38 -4.29
C ARG A 40 10.28 -4.62 -3.49
N ARG A 41 9.33 -5.19 -2.74
CA ARG A 41 9.55 -6.34 -1.86
C ARG A 41 9.53 -7.65 -2.64
N SER A 42 10.43 -8.55 -2.27
CA SER A 42 10.34 -9.97 -2.61
C SER A 42 9.04 -10.59 -2.07
N PRO A 43 8.58 -11.74 -2.62
CA PRO A 43 7.43 -12.46 -2.08
C PRO A 43 7.50 -12.70 -0.56
N THR A 44 8.67 -13.08 -0.04
CA THR A 44 8.87 -13.34 1.39
C THR A 44 8.74 -12.07 2.23
N GLU A 45 9.28 -10.95 1.77
CA GLU A 45 9.16 -9.65 2.46
C GLU A 45 7.73 -9.15 2.48
N ARG A 46 6.96 -9.40 1.41
CA ARG A 46 5.52 -9.09 1.39
C ARG A 46 4.75 -9.91 2.43
N ALA A 47 5.01 -11.22 2.51
CA ALA A 47 4.39 -12.08 3.51
C ALA A 47 4.73 -11.64 4.93
N ARG A 48 6.00 -11.27 5.19
CA ARG A 48 6.43 -10.75 6.49
C ARG A 48 5.71 -9.45 6.86
N SER A 49 5.67 -8.48 5.95
CA SER A 49 5.00 -7.21 6.21
C SER A 49 3.49 -7.37 6.49
N LEU A 50 2.82 -8.29 5.79
CA LEU A 50 1.41 -8.60 6.05
C LEU A 50 1.23 -9.20 7.45
N SER A 51 2.05 -10.19 7.83
CA SER A 51 2.01 -10.81 9.15
C SER A 51 2.27 -9.82 10.28
N GLU A 52 3.23 -8.91 10.10
CA GLU A 52 3.53 -7.84 11.06
C GLU A 52 2.35 -6.87 11.21
N GLY A 53 1.74 -6.44 10.10
CA GLY A 53 0.55 -5.60 10.11
C GLY A 53 -0.61 -6.26 10.85
N ALA A 54 -0.91 -7.53 10.55
CA ALA A 54 -1.95 -8.30 11.24
C ALA A 54 -1.71 -8.40 12.74
N ARG A 55 -0.44 -8.60 13.16
CA ARG A 55 -0.06 -8.63 14.58
C ARG A 55 -0.33 -7.30 15.28
N ILE A 56 -0.02 -6.16 14.64
CA ILE A 56 -0.28 -4.83 15.19
C ILE A 56 -1.78 -4.64 15.43
N PHE A 57 -2.62 -4.92 14.43
CA PHE A 57 -4.07 -4.82 14.58
C PHE A 57 -4.62 -5.69 15.70
N GLN A 58 -4.10 -6.91 15.84
CA GLN A 58 -4.52 -7.81 16.92
C GLN A 58 -4.18 -7.25 18.30
N ILE A 59 -2.98 -6.67 18.47
CA ILE A 59 -2.56 -6.03 19.73
C ILE A 59 -3.47 -4.83 20.03
N THR A 60 -3.65 -3.92 19.08
CA THR A 60 -4.49 -2.73 19.27
C THR A 60 -5.93 -3.11 19.64
N LYS A 61 -6.49 -4.15 19.01
CA LYS A 61 -7.81 -4.68 19.35
C LYS A 61 -7.88 -5.20 20.78
N GLN A 62 -6.86 -5.93 21.24
CA GLN A 62 -6.82 -6.47 22.60
C GLN A 62 -6.68 -5.36 23.66
N THR A 63 -5.84 -4.35 23.40
CA THR A 63 -5.70 -3.19 24.31
C THR A 63 -7.03 -2.46 24.48
N HIS A 64 -7.75 -2.19 23.38
CA HIS A 64 -9.05 -1.52 23.45
C HIS A 64 -10.14 -2.32 24.20
N LEU A 65 -10.06 -3.66 24.19
CA LEU A 65 -10.97 -4.53 24.94
C LEU A 65 -10.63 -4.60 26.44
N SER A 66 -9.38 -4.35 26.82
CA SER A 66 -8.93 -4.37 28.22
C SER A 66 -9.21 -3.06 28.97
N GLU A 67 -9.51 -1.97 28.26
CA GLU A 67 -9.80 -0.64 28.82
C GLU A 67 -11.31 -0.37 28.99
N LYS A 68 -12.17 -1.36 28.68
CA LYS A 68 -13.63 -1.35 28.92
C LYS A 68 -14.02 -2.34 30.00
#